data_AF-A0A967GZ80-F1
#
_entry.id   AF-A0A967GZ80-F1
#
_cell.length_a   1.000
_cell.length_b   1.000
_cell.length_c   1.000
_cell.angle_alpha   90.00
_cell.angle_beta   90.00
_cell.angle_gamma   90.00
#
_symmetry.space_group_name_H-M   'P 1'
#
loop_
_entity.id
_entity.type
_entity.pdbx_description
1 polymer ?
#
loop_
_entity_poly.entity_id
_entity_poly.type
_entity_poly.pdbx_seq_one_letter_code
_entity_poly.pdbx_strand_id
1 'polypeptide(L)' 'RRSLLEFRAGDICNLGFGISQMIGAIAWEEGIEDRLVLTVEQGIFGGVPVAGNEGGAGFNFQAMIDQP' A
#
# COMPACT_ATOMS: atom_id res chain seq x y z
N ARG A 1 3.26 11.79 -3.56
CA ARG A 1 2.13 12.75 -3.59
C ARG A 1 1.38 12.75 -4.91
N ARG A 2 1.95 13.09 -6.08
CA ARG A 2 1.19 13.17 -7.36
C ARG A 2 0.35 11.94 -7.69
N SER A 3 0.90 10.73 -7.58
CA SER A 3 0.16 9.49 -7.89
C SER A 3 -1.01 9.23 -6.94
N LEU A 4 -0.92 9.67 -5.68
CA LEU A 4 -2.01 9.52 -4.70
C LEU A 4 -3.27 10.28 -5.13
N LEU A 5 -3.13 11.35 -5.92
CA LEU A 5 -4.26 12.13 -6.44
C LEU A 5 -5.11 11.37 -7.48
N GLU A 6 -4.62 10.23 -7.99
CA GLU A 6 -5.38 9.38 -8.91
C GLU A 6 -6.36 8.43 -8.19
N PHE A 7 -6.20 8.27 -6.87
CA PHE A 7 -7.00 7.35 -6.07
C PHE A 7 -8.34 7.95 -5.64
N ARG A 8 -9.35 7.09 -5.57
CA ARG A 8 -10.66 7.33 -4.97
C ARG A 8 -10.85 6.43 -3.76
N ALA A 9 -11.73 6.84 -2.85
CA ALA A 9 -12.08 6.00 -1.69
C ALA A 9 -12.64 4.65 -2.16
N GLY A 10 -12.14 3.56 -1.58
CA GLY A 10 -12.47 2.19 -1.95
C GLY A 10 -11.60 1.59 -3.07
N ASP A 11 -10.69 2.36 -3.66
CA ASP A 11 -9.78 1.82 -4.69
C ASP A 11 -8.87 0.73 -4.09
N ILE A 12 -8.66 -0.32 -4.88
CA ILE A 12 -7.75 -1.43 -4.61
C ILE A 12 -6.60 -1.32 -5.60
N CYS A 13 -5.36 -1.27 -5.10
CA CYS A 13 -4.19 -1.07 -5.95
C CYS A 13 -3.00 -1.89 -5.50
N ASN A 14 -2.38 -2.58 -6.46
CA ASN A 14 -1.10 -3.25 -6.26
C ASN A 14 0.07 -2.28 -6.47
N LEU A 15 0.93 -2.19 -5.46
CA LEU A 15 2.16 -1.41 -5.49
C LEU A 15 3.32 -2.30 -5.92
N GLY A 16 3.80 -2.10 -7.14
CA GLY A 16 5.03 -2.72 -7.60
C GLY A 16 6.27 -2.13 -6.92
N PHE A 17 7.39 -2.83 -7.01
CA PHE A 17 8.68 -2.36 -6.51
C PHE A 17 9.10 -1.02 -7.15
N GLY A 18 9.70 -0.14 -6.35
CA GLY A 18 10.17 1.17 -6.79
C GLY A 18 9.33 2.33 -6.24
N ILE A 19 9.21 3.42 -7.02
CA ILE A 19 8.63 4.69 -6.54
C ILE A 19 7.18 4.57 -6.06
N SER A 20 6.42 3.60 -6.59
CA SER A 20 5.03 3.32 -6.18
C SER A 20 4.92 2.83 -4.74
N GLN A 21 5.95 2.19 -4.17
CA GLN A 21 5.89 1.69 -2.78
C GLN A 21 5.75 2.84 -1.77
N MET A 22 6.23 4.04 -2.11
CA MET A 22 6.07 5.23 -1.28
C MET A 22 4.62 5.68 -1.17
N ILE A 23 3.69 5.20 -2.01
CA ILE A 23 2.28 5.59 -1.96
C ILE A 23 1.66 5.23 -0.61
N GLY A 24 2.00 4.09 -0.01
CA GLY A 24 1.52 3.70 1.32
C GLY A 24 1.91 4.72 2.39
N ALA A 25 3.19 5.06 2.48
CA ALA A 25 3.68 6.04 3.45
C ALA A 25 3.04 7.43 3.26
N ILE A 26 2.87 7.88 2.02
CA ILE A 26 2.20 9.15 1.75
C ILE A 26 0.69 9.06 2.09
N ALA A 27 0.01 7.95 1.81
CA ALA A 27 -1.41 7.80 2.19
C ALA A 27 -1.60 7.88 3.71
N TRP A 28 -0.66 7.32 4.47
CA TRP A 28 -0.63 7.41 5.93
C TRP A 28 -0.33 8.83 6.43
N GLU A 29 0.64 9.53 5.84
CA GLU A 29 0.93 10.94 6.16
C GLU A 29 -0.29 11.85 5.93
N GLU A 30 -1.07 11.58 4.88
CA GLU A 30 -2.27 12.35 4.53
C GLU A 30 -3.53 11.86 5.28
N GLY A 31 -3.42 10.79 6.10
CA GLY A 31 -4.51 10.25 6.93
C GLY A 31 -5.68 9.64 6.12
N ILE A 32 -5.36 8.99 5.01
CA ILE A 32 -6.34 8.36 4.11
C ILE A 32 -6.05 6.88 3.81
N GLU A 33 -5.08 6.27 4.49
CA GLU A 33 -4.69 4.88 4.32
C GLU A 33 -5.85 3.91 4.56
N ASP A 34 -6.76 4.25 5.48
CA ASP A 34 -7.96 3.48 5.81
C ASP A 34 -9.04 3.51 4.71
N ARG A 35 -8.90 4.43 3.74
CA ARG A 35 -9.81 4.59 2.60
C ARG A 35 -9.40 3.78 1.38
N LEU A 36 -8.20 3.19 1.39
CA LEU A 36 -7.60 2.49 0.26
C LEU A 36 -7.30 1.04 0.66
N VAL A 37 -7.25 0.15 -0.32
CA VAL A 37 -6.67 -1.19 -0.15
C VAL A 37 -5.42 -1.25 -1.00
N LEU A 38 -4.28 -0.97 -0.37
CA LEU A 38 -2.97 -1.08 -1.01
C LEU A 38 -2.44 -2.50 -0.81
N THR A 39 -1.96 -3.11 -1.89
CA THR A 39 -1.43 -4.48 -1.87
C THR A 39 0.00 -4.51 -2.36
N VAL A 40 0.78 -5.49 -1.91
CA VAL A 40 2.05 -5.87 -2.56
C VAL A 40 2.01 -7.34 -2.89
N GLU A 41 2.81 -7.74 -3.88
CA GLU A 41 2.82 -9.12 -4.38
C GLU A 41 3.14 -10.13 -3.27
N GLN A 42 3.92 -9.75 -2.25
CA GLN A 42 4.28 -10.60 -1.12
C GLN A 42 3.11 -11.00 -0.22
N GLY A 43 1.91 -10.46 -0.45
CA GLY A 43 0.69 -10.94 0.19
C GLY A 43 0.02 -9.96 1.15
N ILE A 44 0.54 -8.75 1.31
CA ILE A 44 -0.07 -7.72 2.17
C ILE A 44 -1.32 -7.16 1.47
N PHE A 45 -2.44 -7.11 2.19
CA PHE A 45 -3.67 -6.45 1.77
C PHE A 45 -4.11 -5.41 2.80
N GLY A 46 -4.09 -4.15 2.38
CA GLY A 46 -4.49 -3.02 3.20
C GLY A 46 -3.40 -2.48 4.13
N GLY A 47 -3.79 -1.57 5.01
CA GLY A 47 -2.86 -0.84 5.87
C GLY A 47 -1.82 -0.07 5.08
N VAL A 48 -0.59 -0.08 5.59
CA VAL A 48 0.52 0.68 5.00
C VAL A 48 1.64 -0.27 4.58
N PRO A 49 1.79 -0.56 3.28
CA PRO A 49 2.96 -1.26 2.76
C PRO A 49 4.25 -0.45 2.98
N VAL A 50 5.33 -1.13 3.34
CA VAL A 50 6.65 -0.52 3.56
C VAL A 50 7.41 -0.42 2.23
N ALA A 51 8.15 0.67 2.05
CA ALA A 51 8.98 0.90 0.86
C ALA A 51 10.44 0.51 1.09
N GLY A 52 11.20 0.36 0.01
CA GLY A 52 12.64 0.10 0.05
C GLY A 52 12.99 -1.37 0.27
N ASN A 53 14.02 -1.64 1.08
CA ASN A 53 14.53 -3.01 1.31
C ASN A 53 13.50 -3.93 1.97
N GLU A 54 12.50 -3.38 2.64
CA GLU A 54 11.41 -4.13 3.28
C GLU A 54 10.13 -4.10 2.42
N GLY A 55 10.30 -4.02 1.10
CA GLY A 55 9.23 -3.84 0.10
C GLY A 55 8.10 -4.88 0.07
N GLY A 56 8.17 -5.91 0.90
CA GLY A 56 7.15 -6.94 1.10
C GLY A 56 6.49 -6.91 2.49
N ALA A 57 6.90 -6.02 3.38
CA ALA A 57 6.34 -5.85 4.70
C ALA A 57 5.22 -4.80 4.69
N GLY A 58 4.42 -4.79 5.74
CA GLY A 58 3.39 -3.79 5.99
C GLY A 58 3.06 -3.71 7.46
N PHE A 59 2.43 -2.61 7.86
CA PHE A 59 1.89 -2.46 9.22
C PHE A 59 0.40 -2.10 9.18
N ASN A 60 -0.32 -2.53 10.22
CA ASN A 60 -1.77 -2.38 10.35
C ASN A 60 -2.56 -2.84 9.13
N PHE A 61 -2.04 -3.83 8.38
CA PHE A 61 -2.73 -4.40 7.23
C PHE A 61 -3.92 -5.25 7.67
N GLN A 62 -4.93 -5.34 6.80
CA GLN A 62 -6.13 -6.11 7.08
C GLN A 62 -5.90 -7.62 6.95
N ALA A 63 -5.04 -8.04 6.02
CA ALA A 63 -4.70 -9.44 5.84
C ALA A 63 -3.31 -9.64 5.24
N MET A 64 -2.73 -10.80 5.52
CA MET A 64 -1.58 -11.38 4.81
C MET A 64 -2.07 -12.66 4.12
N ILE A 65 -1.88 -12.77 2.81
CA ILE A 65 -2.33 -13.90 2.00
C ILE A 65 -1.10 -14.52 1.31
N ASP A 66 -0.86 -15.80 1.54
CA ASP A 66 0.26 -16.51 0.91
C ASP A 66 0.12 -16.53 -0.62
N GLN A 67 1.24 -16.35 -1.32
CA GLN A 67 1.31 -16.59 -2.76
C GLN A 67 1.18 -18.11 -3.05
N PRO A 68 0.52 -18.49 -4.16
CA PRO A 68 0.49 -19.88 -4.62
C PRO A 68 1.88 -20.39 -5.05
#